data_AF-A0A373B482-F1
#
_entry.id   AF-A0A373B482-F1
#
_cell.length_a   1.000
_cell.length_b   1.000
_cell.length_c   1.000
_cell.angle_alpha   90.00
_cell.angle_beta   90.00
_cell.angle_gamma   90.00
#
_symmetry.space_group_name_H-M   'P 1'
#
loop_
_entity.id
_entity.type
_entity.pdbx_description
1 polymer ?
#
loop_
_entity_poly.entity_id
_entity_poly.type
_entity_poly.pdbx_seq_one_letter_code
_entity_poly.pdbx_strand_id
1 'polypeptide(L)'
;MFNLQSVFKEISLLRFNAYLAVWLAVALNFMFYKQIQLLTPYQGLKAYAFIAATVLVILALYNLVFQIIQWRPIAKSVAAILILIGGMSAYFVNSLGVAITPDQIQNMMQTDGNEVRDLLSWHLLFWIGTMVILPLVVLFKVKIRRDPLKAVLLHKLLGSAISVAVIASLLFVFFVDYASIFREHRDLKGMISPQNAISSTLSYYKKNRPQQHLPLVKYGEDAHLVEQVGQKKLPKLMVLVVGETARAESFSLNGYAKKTNPELEKLNVINFSQVSSCGTATAVSVPCMFSGMTRENYDAQLAKHREGLLDLAQRAGYKVTWIDNNSGCKGVCDRVEQFKIPEPIQKKWCSADGECADGILVDSFKAYIASIASDDKTPRLIVLHQMGSHGPAYYKRSQVGFQPFKPMCETNAIQGCSSEQLKNSYDNSIVYTDHILSQLIGVLKQNQNFETGFWYLSDHGESTGEHGLYLHGSPYAIAPSQQTHVPMLMWFSETWKKQNPQQMTCLAQQKSQELSQDHLFPSLLSLLEVKSEVIDSKNNMLEQCTSTKARA
;
A
#
# COMPACT_ATOMS: atom_id res chain seq x y z
N MET A 1 -4.95 44.50 -25.85
CA MET A 1 -6.13 43.90 -25.19
C MET A 1 -6.64 42.75 -26.03
N PHE A 2 -6.28 41.50 -25.69
CA PHE A 2 -6.89 40.31 -26.30
C PHE A 2 -8.34 40.21 -25.82
N ASN A 3 -9.29 40.49 -26.70
CA ASN A 3 -10.71 40.46 -26.38
C ASN A 3 -11.18 38.99 -26.22
N LEU A 4 -11.17 38.48 -24.98
CA LEU A 4 -11.59 37.11 -24.66
C LEU A 4 -13.06 36.79 -25.03
N GLN A 5 -13.88 37.79 -25.39
CA GLN A 5 -15.26 37.59 -25.82
C GLN A 5 -15.41 37.14 -27.29
N SER A 6 -14.39 37.34 -28.16
CA SER A 6 -14.48 36.94 -29.57
C SER A 6 -14.12 35.47 -29.84
N VAL A 7 -13.62 34.75 -28.82
CA VAL A 7 -13.11 33.36 -28.96
C VAL A 7 -14.21 32.31 -28.75
N PHE A 8 -15.27 32.60 -27.98
CA PHE A 8 -16.30 31.60 -27.63
C PHE A 8 -17.55 31.73 -28.50
N LYS A 9 -17.43 31.39 -29.80
CA LYS A 9 -18.60 31.19 -30.68
C LYS A 9 -19.49 30.06 -30.13
N GLU A 10 -20.79 30.14 -30.40
CA GLU A 10 -21.70 29.02 -30.09
C GLU A 10 -21.28 27.77 -30.86
N ILE A 11 -21.18 26.64 -30.17
CA ILE A 11 -20.81 25.34 -30.78
C ILE A 11 -21.97 24.36 -30.70
N SER A 12 -22.05 23.47 -31.69
CA SER A 12 -23.01 22.36 -31.67
C SER A 12 -22.64 21.34 -30.60
N LEU A 13 -23.62 20.56 -30.15
CA LEU A 13 -23.39 19.48 -29.17
C LEU A 13 -22.39 18.43 -29.70
N LEU A 14 -22.37 18.17 -31.00
CA LEU A 14 -21.40 17.27 -31.64
C LEU A 14 -19.95 17.77 -31.45
N ARG A 15 -19.69 19.05 -31.73
CA ARG A 15 -18.35 19.64 -31.56
C ARG A 15 -17.95 19.70 -30.09
N PHE A 16 -18.89 20.02 -29.21
CA PHE A 16 -18.69 19.97 -27.77
C PHE A 16 -18.22 18.59 -27.30
N ASN A 17 -18.94 17.53 -27.69
CA ASN A 17 -18.60 16.15 -27.36
C ASN A 17 -17.23 15.75 -27.93
N ALA A 18 -16.93 16.15 -29.17
CA ALA A 18 -15.65 15.84 -29.80
C ALA A 18 -14.47 16.51 -29.07
N TYR A 19 -14.59 17.79 -28.70
CA TYR A 19 -13.54 18.49 -27.94
C TYR A 19 -13.32 17.87 -26.56
N LEU A 20 -14.40 17.50 -25.87
CA LEU A 20 -14.30 16.80 -24.59
C LEU A 20 -13.64 15.42 -24.76
N ALA A 21 -14.01 14.65 -25.78
CA ALA A 21 -13.42 13.35 -26.06
C ALA A 21 -11.93 13.45 -26.37
N VAL A 22 -11.51 14.45 -27.15
CA VAL A 22 -10.08 14.73 -27.42
C VAL A 22 -9.35 15.06 -26.12
N TRP A 23 -9.90 15.95 -25.31
CA TRP A 23 -9.28 16.36 -24.06
C TRP A 23 -9.11 15.15 -23.11
N LEU A 24 -10.15 14.36 -22.91
CA LEU A 24 -10.07 13.14 -22.09
C LEU A 24 -9.11 12.11 -22.66
N ALA A 25 -9.18 11.83 -23.97
CA ALA A 25 -8.34 10.81 -24.60
C ALA A 25 -6.86 11.20 -24.58
N VAL A 26 -6.53 12.46 -24.87
CA VAL A 26 -5.14 12.88 -25.11
C VAL A 26 -4.51 13.47 -23.85
N ALA A 27 -5.15 14.45 -23.22
CA ALA A 27 -4.52 15.20 -22.13
C ALA A 27 -4.37 14.37 -20.85
N LEU A 28 -5.32 13.46 -20.58
CA LEU A 28 -5.34 12.71 -19.32
C LEU A 28 -4.60 11.38 -19.35
N ASN A 29 -4.29 10.82 -20.52
CA ASN A 29 -3.88 9.41 -20.65
C ASN A 29 -2.47 9.21 -21.22
N PHE A 30 -1.59 10.20 -21.07
CA PHE A 30 -0.22 10.14 -21.61
C PHE A 30 0.57 8.93 -21.10
N MET A 31 0.54 8.66 -19.78
CA MET A 31 1.30 7.56 -19.20
C MET A 31 0.77 6.18 -19.64
N PHE A 32 -0.53 6.05 -19.86
CA PHE A 32 -1.11 4.86 -20.48
C PHE A 32 -0.52 4.62 -21.88
N TYR A 33 -0.45 5.64 -22.73
CA TYR A 33 0.15 5.49 -24.07
C TYR A 33 1.64 5.18 -24.00
N LYS A 34 2.37 5.75 -23.04
CA LYS A 34 3.78 5.43 -22.79
C LYS A 34 3.95 3.95 -22.43
N GLN A 35 3.08 3.38 -21.60
CA GLN A 35 3.12 1.94 -21.28
C GLN A 35 2.80 1.08 -22.51
N ILE A 36 1.79 1.44 -23.30
CA ILE A 36 1.52 0.74 -24.57
C ILE A 36 2.73 0.79 -25.52
N GLN A 37 3.46 1.91 -25.54
CA GLN A 37 4.69 2.06 -26.33
C GLN A 37 5.85 1.21 -25.81
N LEU A 38 5.90 0.91 -24.51
CA LEU A 38 6.91 0.00 -23.95
C LEU A 38 6.59 -1.47 -24.23
N LEU A 39 5.29 -1.81 -24.34
CA LEU A 39 4.82 -3.19 -24.50
C LEU A 39 4.58 -3.60 -25.96
N THR A 40 4.60 -2.65 -26.90
CA THR A 40 4.42 -2.95 -28.31
C THR A 40 5.64 -3.69 -28.89
N PRO A 41 5.44 -4.73 -29.71
CA PRO A 41 6.53 -5.41 -30.41
C PRO A 41 7.10 -4.58 -31.57
N TYR A 42 6.43 -3.48 -31.94
CA TYR A 42 6.81 -2.65 -33.09
C TYR A 42 7.93 -1.66 -32.76
N GLN A 43 8.74 -1.35 -33.77
CA GLN A 43 9.74 -0.27 -33.74
C GLN A 43 9.52 0.71 -34.89
N GLY A 44 10.11 1.91 -34.78
CA GLY A 44 10.05 2.94 -35.83
C GLY A 44 8.62 3.39 -36.16
N LEU A 45 8.34 3.58 -37.46
CA LEU A 45 7.06 4.13 -37.93
C LEU A 45 5.84 3.28 -37.50
N LYS A 46 5.99 1.95 -37.43
CA LYS A 46 4.91 1.04 -37.03
C LYS A 46 4.51 1.23 -35.57
N ALA A 47 5.48 1.50 -34.68
CA ALA A 47 5.20 1.80 -33.29
C ALA A 47 4.36 3.08 -33.16
N TYR A 48 4.74 4.14 -33.87
CA TYR A 48 3.96 5.39 -33.89
C TYR A 48 2.55 5.19 -34.47
N ALA A 49 2.40 4.38 -35.53
CA ALA A 49 1.10 4.06 -36.09
C ALA A 49 0.20 3.30 -35.09
N PHE A 50 0.76 2.35 -34.34
CA PHE A 50 0.05 1.61 -33.30
C PHE A 50 -0.39 2.50 -32.13
N ILE A 51 0.47 3.42 -31.68
CA ILE A 51 0.11 4.40 -30.65
C ILE A 51 -0.96 5.37 -31.16
N ALA A 52 -0.82 5.87 -32.37
CA ALA A 52 -1.84 6.73 -32.99
C ALA A 52 -3.19 5.99 -33.11
N ALA A 53 -3.18 4.73 -33.51
CA ALA A 53 -4.38 3.89 -33.53
C ALA A 53 -4.99 3.76 -32.13
N THR A 54 -4.17 3.55 -31.10
CA THR A 54 -4.63 3.45 -29.71
C THR A 54 -5.29 4.75 -29.24
N VAL A 55 -4.69 5.91 -29.52
CA VAL A 55 -5.29 7.23 -29.22
C VAL A 55 -6.63 7.38 -29.93
N LEU A 56 -6.72 7.02 -31.21
CA LEU A 56 -7.95 7.10 -31.99
C LEU A 56 -9.04 6.17 -31.48
N VAL A 57 -8.70 4.96 -31.02
CA VAL A 57 -9.64 4.02 -30.39
C VAL A 57 -10.21 4.61 -29.11
N ILE A 58 -9.37 5.17 -28.22
CA ILE A 58 -9.84 5.78 -26.96
C ILE A 58 -10.70 7.03 -27.23
N LEU A 59 -10.30 7.88 -28.18
CA LEU A 59 -11.07 9.04 -28.62
C LEU A 59 -12.44 8.61 -29.17
N ALA A 60 -12.46 7.62 -30.07
CA ALA A 60 -13.69 7.11 -30.66
C ALA A 60 -14.61 6.49 -29.60
N LEU A 61 -14.05 5.81 -28.59
CA LEU A 61 -14.79 5.25 -27.46
C LEU A 61 -15.44 6.35 -26.61
N TYR A 62 -14.70 7.40 -26.22
CA TYR A 62 -15.28 8.53 -25.48
C TYR A 62 -16.35 9.25 -26.30
N ASN A 63 -16.10 9.50 -27.58
CA ASN A 63 -17.09 10.11 -28.45
C ASN A 63 -18.36 9.24 -28.55
N LEU A 64 -18.22 7.91 -28.70
CA LEU A 64 -19.36 6.98 -28.74
C LEU A 64 -20.21 7.07 -27.47
N VAL A 65 -19.55 7.02 -26.30
CA VAL A 65 -20.22 7.16 -25.00
C VAL A 65 -20.95 8.50 -24.93
N PHE A 66 -20.35 9.60 -25.36
CA PHE A 66 -20.99 10.92 -25.35
C PHE A 66 -22.14 11.06 -26.33
N GLN A 67 -22.11 10.39 -27.47
CA GLN A 67 -23.27 10.34 -28.36
C GLN A 67 -24.47 9.65 -27.69
N ILE A 68 -24.24 8.70 -26.79
CA ILE A 68 -25.30 8.00 -26.04
C ILE A 68 -25.77 8.84 -24.84
N ILE A 69 -24.84 9.26 -23.98
CA ILE A 69 -25.21 9.82 -22.65
C ILE A 69 -25.44 11.33 -22.64
N GLN A 70 -24.73 12.10 -23.49
CA GLN A 70 -24.76 13.56 -23.36
C GLN A 70 -25.89 14.19 -24.17
N TRP A 71 -26.84 14.80 -23.48
CA TRP A 71 -27.87 15.66 -24.05
C TRP A 71 -27.64 17.10 -23.60
N ARG A 72 -28.06 18.08 -24.41
CA ARG A 72 -27.84 19.52 -24.14
C ARG A 72 -28.07 19.96 -22.68
N PRO A 73 -29.15 19.59 -21.97
CA PRO A 73 -29.37 20.06 -20.59
C PRO A 73 -28.34 19.50 -19.59
N ILE A 74 -27.84 18.28 -19.80
CA ILE A 74 -26.95 17.58 -18.86
C ILE A 74 -25.48 17.58 -19.31
N ALA A 75 -25.20 17.95 -20.57
CA ALA A 75 -23.87 17.87 -21.17
C ALA A 75 -22.79 18.59 -20.36
N LYS A 76 -23.10 19.80 -19.85
CA LYS A 76 -22.16 20.55 -19.01
C LYS A 76 -21.92 19.89 -17.66
N SER A 77 -22.96 19.40 -16.99
CA SER A 77 -22.82 18.75 -15.68
C SER A 77 -22.04 17.44 -15.79
N VAL A 78 -22.35 16.60 -16.79
CA VAL A 78 -21.62 15.36 -17.06
C VAL A 78 -20.16 15.66 -17.40
N ALA A 79 -19.90 16.65 -18.28
CA ALA A 79 -18.54 17.04 -18.61
C ALA A 79 -17.76 17.55 -17.38
N ALA A 80 -18.38 18.36 -16.52
CA ALA A 80 -17.75 18.86 -15.30
C ALA A 80 -17.33 17.71 -14.35
N ILE A 81 -18.22 16.73 -14.16
CA ILE A 81 -17.92 15.54 -13.34
C ILE A 81 -16.76 14.73 -13.95
N LEU A 82 -16.77 14.50 -15.26
CA LEU A 82 -15.71 13.75 -15.94
C LEU A 82 -14.37 14.49 -15.93
N ILE A 83 -14.37 15.81 -16.05
CA ILE A 83 -13.16 16.64 -15.92
C ILE A 83 -12.61 16.57 -14.49
N LEU A 84 -13.48 16.68 -13.48
CA LEU A 84 -13.05 16.61 -12.09
C LEU A 84 -12.47 15.24 -11.75
N ILE A 85 -13.24 14.16 -11.99
CA ILE A 85 -12.81 12.79 -11.68
C ILE A 85 -11.57 12.45 -12.51
N GLY A 86 -11.61 12.71 -13.82
CA GLY A 86 -10.53 12.36 -14.74
C GLY A 86 -9.27 13.15 -14.51
N GLY A 87 -9.36 14.46 -14.28
CA GLY A 87 -8.21 15.30 -14.02
C GLY A 87 -7.53 14.94 -12.70
N MET A 88 -8.30 14.63 -11.66
CA MET A 88 -7.76 14.16 -10.37
C MET A 88 -7.13 12.77 -10.49
N SER A 89 -7.82 11.79 -11.08
CA SER A 89 -7.28 10.43 -11.23
C SER A 89 -6.04 10.38 -12.14
N ALA A 90 -6.02 11.21 -13.18
CA ALA A 90 -4.91 11.30 -14.12
C ALA A 90 -3.63 11.83 -13.45
N TYR A 91 -3.72 12.60 -12.36
CA TYR A 91 -2.53 13.02 -11.61
C TYR A 91 -1.77 11.80 -11.09
N PHE A 92 -2.46 10.90 -10.38
CA PHE A 92 -1.86 9.70 -9.80
C PHE A 92 -1.29 8.77 -10.88
N VAL A 93 -2.01 8.58 -11.99
CA VAL A 93 -1.53 7.74 -13.08
C VAL A 93 -0.30 8.37 -13.77
N ASN A 94 -0.35 9.66 -14.11
CA ASN A 94 0.70 10.28 -14.93
C ASN A 94 1.91 10.75 -14.12
N SER A 95 1.72 11.13 -12.86
CA SER A 95 2.79 11.62 -12.00
C SER A 95 3.36 10.54 -11.07
N LEU A 96 2.57 9.53 -10.67
CA LEU A 96 3.05 8.48 -9.74
C LEU A 96 3.17 7.09 -10.41
N GLY A 97 2.61 6.91 -11.61
CA GLY A 97 2.59 5.61 -12.29
C GLY A 97 1.60 4.61 -11.69
N VAL A 98 0.76 5.05 -10.75
CA VAL A 98 -0.16 4.19 -9.99
C VAL A 98 -1.45 3.98 -10.78
N ALA A 99 -1.78 2.73 -11.08
CA ALA A 99 -3.07 2.36 -11.68
C ALA A 99 -4.20 2.46 -10.64
N ILE A 100 -5.35 3.03 -11.02
CA ILE A 100 -6.49 3.20 -10.11
C ILE A 100 -7.33 1.91 -10.10
N THR A 101 -7.12 1.07 -9.10
CA THR A 101 -7.83 -0.20 -8.88
C THR A 101 -8.85 -0.10 -7.72
N PRO A 102 -9.72 -1.10 -7.50
CA PRO A 102 -10.60 -1.12 -6.34
C PRO A 102 -9.86 -1.06 -5.01
N ASP A 103 -8.66 -1.64 -4.94
CA ASP A 103 -7.81 -1.62 -3.74
C ASP A 103 -7.21 -0.22 -3.52
N GLN A 104 -6.89 0.52 -4.59
CA GLN A 104 -6.51 1.94 -4.47
C GLN A 104 -7.67 2.82 -3.98
N ILE A 105 -8.90 2.52 -4.40
CA ILE A 105 -10.08 3.18 -3.82
C ILE A 105 -10.22 2.82 -2.34
N GLN A 106 -9.92 1.58 -1.95
CA GLN A 106 -9.89 1.20 -0.52
C GLN A 106 -8.85 2.00 0.26
N ASN A 107 -7.62 2.13 -0.25
CA ASN A 107 -6.57 2.94 0.38
C ASN A 107 -7.05 4.39 0.56
N MET A 108 -7.60 4.99 -0.48
CA MET A 108 -8.18 6.34 -0.43
C MET A 108 -9.31 6.46 0.61
N MET A 109 -10.13 5.42 0.81
CA MET A 109 -11.22 5.42 1.78
C MET A 109 -10.76 5.15 3.23
N GLN A 110 -9.56 4.60 3.42
CA GLN A 110 -8.99 4.25 4.74
C GLN A 110 -7.82 5.15 5.15
N THR A 111 -7.53 6.18 4.35
CA THR A 111 -6.53 7.20 4.60
C THR A 111 -6.99 8.18 5.69
N ASP A 112 -6.05 8.87 6.31
CA ASP A 112 -6.33 9.93 7.28
C ASP A 112 -5.94 11.33 6.76
N GLY A 113 -6.20 12.36 7.58
CA GLY A 113 -5.93 13.74 7.20
C GLY A 113 -4.44 14.07 7.03
N ASN A 114 -3.54 13.35 7.70
CA ASN A 114 -2.09 13.56 7.60
C ASN A 114 -1.54 12.93 6.33
N GLU A 115 -1.94 11.69 6.01
CA GLU A 115 -1.58 11.04 4.74
C GLU A 115 -2.00 11.89 3.52
N VAL A 116 -3.21 12.45 3.54
CA VAL A 116 -3.69 13.33 2.46
C VAL A 116 -2.86 14.61 2.36
N ARG A 117 -2.43 15.18 3.48
CA ARG A 117 -1.58 16.38 3.50
C ARG A 117 -0.20 16.10 2.94
N ASP A 118 0.36 14.93 3.22
CA ASP A 118 1.66 14.51 2.65
C ASP A 118 1.60 14.36 1.13
N LEU A 119 0.42 14.24 0.51
CA LEU A 119 0.25 14.28 -0.96
C LEU A 119 0.12 15.70 -1.54
N LEU A 120 -0.12 16.74 -0.72
CA LEU A 120 -0.32 18.11 -1.20
C LEU A 120 1.00 18.77 -1.59
N SER A 121 1.19 19.03 -2.88
CA SER A 121 2.39 19.67 -3.42
C SER A 121 2.06 20.81 -4.39
N TRP A 122 3.03 21.71 -4.63
CA TRP A 122 2.91 22.73 -5.68
C TRP A 122 2.70 22.12 -7.07
N HIS A 123 3.27 20.94 -7.33
CA HIS A 123 3.04 20.20 -8.56
C HIS A 123 1.57 19.75 -8.66
N LEU A 124 0.99 19.21 -7.59
CA LEU A 124 -0.43 18.85 -7.56
C LEU A 124 -1.32 20.09 -7.78
N LEU A 125 -1.02 21.22 -7.14
CA LEU A 125 -1.77 22.46 -7.31
C LEU A 125 -1.69 22.99 -8.75
N PHE A 126 -0.51 22.95 -9.38
CA PHE A 126 -0.34 23.32 -10.78
C PHE A 126 -1.11 22.37 -11.72
N TRP A 127 -1.07 21.07 -11.44
CA TRP A 127 -1.86 20.07 -12.17
C TRP A 127 -3.36 20.34 -12.05
N ILE A 128 -3.88 20.57 -10.84
CA ILE A 128 -5.29 20.92 -10.62
C ILE A 128 -5.64 22.21 -11.37
N GLY A 129 -4.78 23.22 -11.31
CA GLY A 129 -4.96 24.48 -12.04
C GLY A 129 -5.12 24.29 -13.54
N THR A 130 -4.26 23.46 -14.14
CA THR A 130 -4.15 23.30 -15.60
C THR A 130 -5.06 22.20 -16.17
N MET A 131 -5.22 21.08 -15.47
CA MET A 131 -5.95 19.89 -15.91
C MET A 131 -7.36 19.77 -15.30
N VAL A 132 -7.73 20.61 -14.33
CA VAL A 132 -9.10 20.60 -13.77
C VAL A 132 -9.72 21.98 -13.89
N ILE A 133 -9.14 23.00 -13.23
CA ILE A 133 -9.75 24.33 -13.13
C ILE A 133 -9.84 25.00 -14.50
N LEU A 134 -8.76 25.03 -15.28
CA LEU A 134 -8.76 25.66 -16.60
C LEU A 134 -9.80 25.03 -17.56
N PRO A 135 -9.86 23.69 -17.74
CA PRO A 135 -10.91 23.05 -18.52
C PRO A 135 -12.33 23.34 -18.01
N LEU A 136 -12.55 23.38 -16.68
CA LEU A 136 -13.85 23.75 -16.09
C LEU A 136 -14.23 25.19 -16.43
N VAL A 137 -13.30 26.15 -16.35
CA VAL A 137 -13.57 27.55 -16.73
C VAL A 137 -13.93 27.64 -18.22
N VAL A 138 -13.21 26.93 -19.08
CA VAL A 138 -13.53 26.85 -20.53
C VAL A 138 -14.92 26.24 -20.73
N LEU A 139 -15.23 25.13 -20.06
CA LEU A 139 -16.52 24.44 -20.10
C LEU A 139 -17.68 25.37 -19.79
N PHE A 140 -17.58 26.19 -18.72
CA PHE A 140 -18.66 27.09 -18.32
C PHE A 140 -18.82 28.27 -19.28
N LYS A 141 -17.73 28.77 -19.88
CA LYS A 141 -17.77 29.86 -20.88
C LYS A 141 -18.34 29.45 -22.23
N VAL A 142 -18.19 28.19 -22.63
CA VAL A 142 -18.71 27.68 -23.90
C VAL A 142 -20.24 27.67 -23.92
N LYS A 143 -20.85 28.24 -24.97
CA LYS A 143 -22.30 28.18 -25.20
C LYS A 143 -22.66 27.06 -26.17
N ILE A 144 -23.55 26.16 -25.75
CA ILE A 144 -24.03 25.05 -26.58
C ILE A 144 -25.30 25.48 -27.32
N ARG A 145 -25.20 25.53 -28.66
CA ARG A 145 -26.27 25.92 -29.58
C ARG A 145 -27.48 25.00 -29.43
N ARG A 146 -28.68 25.56 -29.60
CA ARG A 146 -29.94 24.81 -29.70
C ARG A 146 -30.11 24.34 -31.15
N ASP A 147 -29.84 23.06 -31.40
CA ASP A 147 -30.09 22.43 -32.69
C ASP A 147 -31.46 21.71 -32.70
N PRO A 148 -32.15 21.63 -33.85
CA PRO A 148 -33.37 20.83 -33.99
C PRO A 148 -33.14 19.36 -33.63
N LEU A 149 -34.11 18.71 -32.98
CA LEU A 149 -33.96 17.32 -32.51
C LEU A 149 -33.56 16.36 -33.64
N LYS A 150 -34.12 16.51 -34.85
CA LYS A 150 -33.77 15.69 -36.02
C LYS A 150 -32.28 15.79 -36.37
N ALA A 151 -31.73 17.01 -36.36
CA ALA A 151 -30.31 17.24 -36.62
C ALA A 151 -29.44 16.65 -35.49
N VAL A 152 -29.85 16.78 -34.23
CA VAL A 152 -29.15 16.18 -33.09
C VAL A 152 -29.12 14.66 -33.19
N LEU A 153 -30.25 14.02 -33.50
CA LEU A 153 -30.36 12.57 -33.67
C LEU A 153 -29.51 12.08 -34.83
N LEU A 154 -29.55 12.76 -35.98
CA LEU A 154 -28.71 12.42 -37.13
C LEU A 154 -27.21 12.52 -36.80
N HIS A 155 -26.79 13.60 -36.14
CA HIS A 155 -25.39 13.76 -35.72
C HIS A 155 -24.96 12.72 -34.69
N LYS A 156 -25.84 12.35 -33.74
CA LYS A 156 -25.57 11.27 -32.78
C LYS A 156 -25.42 9.93 -33.50
N LEU A 157 -26.33 9.60 -34.41
CA LEU A 157 -26.29 8.36 -35.19
C LEU A 157 -25.00 8.28 -36.04
N LEU A 158 -24.71 9.31 -36.82
CA LEU A 158 -23.50 9.37 -37.65
C LEU A 158 -22.23 9.35 -36.81
N GLY A 159 -22.20 10.10 -35.70
CA GLY A 159 -21.06 10.12 -34.78
C GLY A 159 -20.82 8.77 -34.12
N SER A 160 -21.88 8.08 -33.70
CA SER A 160 -21.80 6.72 -33.17
C SER A 160 -21.33 5.72 -34.24
N ALA A 161 -21.87 5.79 -35.45
CA ALA A 161 -21.48 4.92 -36.56
C ALA A 161 -20.01 5.09 -36.93
N ILE A 162 -19.53 6.34 -37.03
CA ILE A 162 -18.11 6.65 -37.27
C ILE A 162 -17.25 6.11 -36.13
N SER A 163 -17.62 6.36 -34.87
CA SER A 163 -16.88 5.83 -33.72
C SER A 163 -16.78 4.31 -33.75
N VAL A 164 -17.89 3.60 -34.02
CA VAL A 164 -17.92 2.13 -34.11
C VAL A 164 -17.05 1.64 -35.26
N ALA A 165 -17.13 2.28 -36.43
CA ALA A 165 -16.29 1.92 -37.57
C ALA A 165 -14.80 2.10 -37.26
N VAL A 166 -14.40 3.21 -36.65
CA VAL A 166 -13.01 3.47 -36.23
C VAL A 166 -12.54 2.43 -35.20
N ILE A 167 -13.33 2.15 -34.17
CA ILE A 167 -13.00 1.14 -33.16
C ILE A 167 -12.86 -0.23 -33.81
N ALA A 168 -13.86 -0.68 -34.58
CA ALA A 168 -13.88 -2.00 -35.19
C ALA A 168 -12.71 -2.19 -36.17
N SER A 169 -12.45 -1.20 -37.03
CA SER A 169 -11.34 -1.27 -38.00
C SER A 169 -9.97 -1.31 -37.32
N LEU A 170 -9.70 -0.40 -36.38
CA LEU A 170 -8.39 -0.34 -35.72
C LEU A 170 -8.16 -1.53 -34.79
N LEU A 171 -9.18 -1.96 -34.04
CA LEU A 171 -9.08 -3.18 -33.23
C LEU A 171 -8.96 -4.43 -34.09
N PHE A 172 -9.54 -4.47 -35.29
CA PHE A 172 -9.37 -5.58 -36.22
C PHE A 172 -7.94 -5.63 -36.79
N VAL A 173 -7.41 -4.49 -37.25
CA VAL A 173 -6.06 -4.39 -37.81
C VAL A 173 -4.99 -4.79 -36.79
N PHE A 174 -5.15 -4.38 -35.53
CA PHE A 174 -4.19 -4.66 -34.44
C PHE A 174 -4.72 -5.67 -33.41
N PHE A 175 -5.60 -6.59 -33.84
CA PHE A 175 -6.29 -7.50 -32.92
C PHE A 175 -5.34 -8.33 -32.07
N VAL A 176 -4.34 -8.96 -32.70
CA VAL A 176 -3.37 -9.83 -32.02
C VAL A 176 -2.58 -9.05 -30.98
N ASP A 177 -2.14 -7.84 -31.32
CA ASP A 177 -1.36 -6.98 -30.43
C ASP A 177 -2.18 -6.54 -29.22
N TYR A 178 -3.39 -5.99 -29.44
CA TYR A 178 -4.26 -5.59 -28.34
C TYR A 178 -4.69 -6.78 -27.48
N ALA A 179 -5.03 -7.91 -28.10
CA ALA A 179 -5.45 -9.11 -27.37
C ALA A 179 -4.30 -9.68 -26.52
N SER A 180 -3.06 -9.66 -27.03
CA SER A 180 -1.89 -10.09 -26.27
C SER A 180 -1.61 -9.13 -25.12
N ILE A 181 -1.46 -7.83 -25.42
CA ILE A 181 -1.12 -6.80 -24.42
C ILE A 181 -2.15 -6.77 -23.30
N PHE A 182 -3.45 -6.70 -23.60
CA PHE A 182 -4.49 -6.61 -22.55
C PHE A 182 -4.81 -7.95 -21.88
N ARG A 183 -4.34 -9.09 -22.43
CA ARG A 183 -4.45 -10.40 -21.76
C ARG A 183 -3.37 -10.55 -20.70
N GLU A 184 -2.13 -10.18 -21.04
CA GLU A 184 -0.97 -10.22 -20.14
C GLU A 184 -0.99 -9.05 -19.14
N HIS A 185 -1.42 -7.86 -19.57
CA HIS A 185 -1.44 -6.61 -18.79
C HIS A 185 -2.87 -6.07 -18.63
N ARG A 186 -3.71 -6.81 -17.90
CA ARG A 186 -5.13 -6.44 -17.65
C ARG A 186 -5.28 -5.14 -16.86
N ASP A 187 -4.28 -4.81 -16.06
CA ASP A 187 -4.14 -3.62 -15.21
C ASP A 187 -4.06 -2.30 -15.99
N LEU A 188 -3.62 -2.33 -17.25
CA LEU A 188 -3.56 -1.13 -18.11
C LEU A 188 -4.91 -0.42 -18.23
N LYS A 189 -6.02 -1.15 -18.07
CA LYS A 189 -7.37 -0.57 -18.01
C LYS A 189 -7.54 0.39 -16.82
N GLY A 190 -6.87 0.11 -15.70
CA GLY A 190 -6.82 0.96 -14.51
C GLY A 190 -6.01 2.26 -14.69
N MET A 191 -5.31 2.43 -15.82
CA MET A 191 -4.61 3.68 -16.14
C MET A 191 -5.49 4.65 -16.95
N ILE A 192 -6.59 4.18 -17.52
CA ILE A 192 -7.42 4.99 -18.43
C ILE A 192 -8.37 5.90 -17.63
N SER A 193 -8.03 7.18 -17.51
CA SER A 193 -8.83 8.19 -16.81
C SER A 193 -9.87 8.83 -17.73
N PRO A 194 -11.14 9.04 -17.28
CA PRO A 194 -11.70 8.84 -15.94
C PRO A 194 -12.30 7.44 -15.68
N GLN A 195 -12.29 6.55 -16.68
CA GLN A 195 -12.95 5.24 -16.61
C GLN A 195 -12.43 4.40 -15.43
N ASN A 196 -11.14 4.50 -15.14
CA ASN A 196 -10.49 3.81 -14.03
C ASN A 196 -11.14 4.16 -12.68
N ALA A 197 -11.24 5.43 -12.30
CA ALA A 197 -11.81 5.87 -11.04
C ALA A 197 -13.30 5.49 -10.94
N ILE A 198 -14.06 5.65 -12.02
CA ILE A 198 -15.49 5.28 -12.05
C ILE A 198 -15.66 3.76 -11.86
N SER A 199 -14.98 2.96 -12.67
CA SER A 199 -15.13 1.50 -12.64
C SER A 199 -14.59 0.88 -11.35
N SER A 200 -13.45 1.37 -10.85
CA SER A 200 -12.86 0.93 -9.58
C SER A 200 -13.72 1.32 -8.39
N THR A 201 -14.33 2.51 -8.38
CA THR A 201 -15.28 2.90 -7.32
C THR A 201 -16.51 2.00 -7.31
N LEU A 202 -17.11 1.76 -8.48
CA LEU A 202 -18.27 0.86 -8.60
C LEU A 202 -17.92 -0.58 -8.17
N SER A 203 -16.75 -1.08 -8.57
CA SER A 203 -16.25 -2.41 -8.19
C SER A 203 -15.98 -2.49 -6.68
N TYR A 204 -15.35 -1.46 -6.10
CA TYR A 204 -15.14 -1.34 -4.66
C TYR A 204 -16.47 -1.41 -3.90
N TYR A 205 -17.48 -0.62 -4.28
CA TYR A 205 -18.79 -0.65 -3.63
C TYR A 205 -19.56 -1.95 -3.86
N LYS A 206 -19.35 -2.63 -5.00
CA LYS A 206 -19.97 -3.94 -5.26
C LYS A 206 -19.32 -5.03 -4.39
N LYS A 207 -18.00 -5.01 -4.23
CA LYS A 207 -17.21 -5.97 -3.43
C LYS A 207 -17.32 -5.70 -1.93
N ASN A 208 -17.32 -4.43 -1.52
CA ASN A 208 -17.51 -3.96 -0.15
C ASN A 208 -18.96 -3.51 0.11
N ARG A 209 -19.94 -4.04 -0.64
CA ARG A 209 -21.36 -3.71 -0.41
C ARG A 209 -21.62 -3.92 1.08
N PRO A 210 -22.08 -2.90 1.82
CA PRO A 210 -22.03 -2.90 3.27
C PRO A 210 -22.83 -4.07 3.82
N GLN A 211 -22.15 -5.18 4.10
CA GLN A 211 -22.63 -6.20 5.04
C GLN A 211 -22.29 -5.68 6.44
N GLN A 212 -22.74 -4.45 6.75
CA GLN A 212 -22.38 -3.67 7.94
C GLN A 212 -22.83 -4.30 9.28
N HIS A 213 -23.34 -5.54 9.25
CA HIS A 213 -23.85 -6.26 10.41
C HIS A 213 -23.58 -7.78 10.33
N LEU A 214 -22.48 -8.22 9.69
CA LEU A 214 -22.08 -9.62 9.83
C LEU A 214 -21.70 -9.88 11.28
N PRO A 215 -22.17 -11.00 11.88
CA PRO A 215 -21.73 -11.38 13.21
C PRO A 215 -20.24 -11.70 13.20
N LEU A 216 -19.58 -11.42 14.32
CA LEU A 216 -18.20 -11.84 14.55
C LEU A 216 -18.13 -13.37 14.46
N VAL A 217 -17.35 -13.88 13.51
CA VAL A 217 -17.03 -15.29 13.37
C VAL A 217 -15.92 -15.61 14.35
N LYS A 218 -16.24 -16.47 15.31
CA LYS A 218 -15.25 -17.00 16.23
C LYS A 218 -14.28 -17.94 15.52
N TYR A 219 -13.02 -17.93 15.93
CA TYR A 219 -11.96 -18.71 15.30
C TYR A 219 -10.94 -19.15 16.35
N GLY A 220 -10.48 -20.40 16.30
CA GLY A 220 -9.53 -20.97 17.27
C GLY A 220 -10.02 -20.93 18.71
N GLU A 221 -11.28 -21.32 18.97
CA GLU A 221 -11.88 -21.33 20.33
C GLU A 221 -11.15 -22.27 21.31
N ASP A 222 -10.39 -23.21 20.79
CA ASP A 222 -9.54 -24.14 21.53
C ASP A 222 -8.17 -23.57 21.90
N ALA A 223 -7.87 -22.31 21.54
CA ALA A 223 -6.58 -21.68 21.82
C ALA A 223 -6.27 -21.62 23.33
N HIS A 224 -5.20 -22.30 23.75
CA HIS A 224 -4.74 -22.34 25.13
C HIS A 224 -3.21 -22.36 25.23
N LEU A 225 -2.69 -21.91 26.37
CA LEU A 225 -1.27 -22.02 26.73
C LEU A 225 -0.94 -23.43 27.19
N VAL A 226 0.24 -23.92 26.79
CA VAL A 226 0.80 -25.17 27.34
C VAL A 226 1.75 -24.85 28.48
N GLU A 227 1.27 -24.96 29.72
CA GLU A 227 2.17 -24.90 30.88
C GLU A 227 2.89 -26.24 31.10
N GLN A 228 4.22 -26.20 31.07
CA GLN A 228 5.03 -27.38 31.42
C GLN A 228 5.05 -27.56 32.95
N VAL A 229 4.36 -28.60 33.42
CA VAL A 229 4.27 -28.93 34.85
C VAL A 229 5.68 -29.10 35.45
N GLY A 230 6.01 -28.29 36.47
CA GLY A 230 7.23 -28.43 37.25
C GLY A 230 8.42 -27.55 36.83
N GLN A 231 8.33 -26.77 35.75
CA GLN A 231 9.36 -25.77 35.40
C GLN A 231 8.89 -24.36 35.76
N LYS A 232 9.60 -23.69 36.69
CA LYS A 232 9.44 -22.24 36.92
C LYS A 232 10.06 -21.46 35.75
N LYS A 233 9.33 -21.36 34.63
CA LYS A 233 9.70 -20.47 33.52
C LYS A 233 9.29 -19.02 33.84
N LEU A 234 10.02 -18.06 33.28
CA LEU A 234 9.60 -16.66 33.35
C LEU A 234 8.48 -16.45 32.32
N PRO A 235 7.52 -15.54 32.57
CA PRO A 235 6.50 -15.24 31.58
C PRO A 235 7.13 -14.69 30.30
N LYS A 236 6.53 -15.00 29.15
CA LYS A 236 6.98 -14.50 27.85
C LYS A 236 6.51 -13.06 27.63
N LEU A 237 7.39 -12.22 27.12
CA LEU A 237 7.07 -10.89 26.61
C LEU A 237 7.55 -10.80 25.17
N MET A 238 6.62 -10.84 24.23
CA MET A 238 6.90 -10.76 22.81
C MET A 238 6.50 -9.39 22.28
N VAL A 239 7.43 -8.71 21.62
CA VAL A 239 7.15 -7.49 20.85
C VAL A 239 7.10 -7.82 19.37
N LEU A 240 5.95 -7.55 18.74
CA LEU A 240 5.79 -7.59 17.29
C LEU A 240 5.82 -6.16 16.76
N VAL A 241 6.81 -5.82 15.95
CA VAL A 241 6.87 -4.52 15.28
C VAL A 241 6.37 -4.68 13.85
N VAL A 242 5.25 -4.04 13.57
CA VAL A 242 4.72 -3.90 12.21
C VAL A 242 5.38 -2.69 11.58
N GLY A 243 6.35 -2.96 10.71
CA GLY A 243 6.99 -1.94 9.89
C GLY A 243 6.06 -1.43 8.79
N GLU A 244 6.41 -0.28 8.24
CA GLU A 244 5.64 0.38 7.20
C GLU A 244 6.57 0.70 6.02
N THR A 245 6.20 0.25 4.82
CA THR A 245 6.81 0.66 3.53
C THR A 245 8.31 0.27 3.34
N ALA A 246 8.94 -0.40 4.31
CA ALA A 246 10.34 -0.80 4.22
C ALA A 246 10.54 -2.01 3.27
N ARG A 247 11.48 -1.90 2.32
CA ARG A 247 11.79 -2.96 1.34
C ARG A 247 13.08 -3.70 1.65
N ALA A 248 13.09 -5.01 1.43
CA ALA A 248 14.24 -5.88 1.76
C ALA A 248 15.51 -5.48 1.01
N GLU A 249 15.37 -5.00 -0.24
CA GLU A 249 16.49 -4.58 -1.09
C GLU A 249 17.34 -3.48 -0.43
N SER A 250 16.73 -2.60 0.38
CA SER A 250 17.41 -1.48 1.02
C SER A 250 17.98 -1.81 2.40
N PHE A 251 17.99 -3.09 2.81
CA PHE A 251 18.58 -3.54 4.07
C PHE A 251 20.01 -4.04 3.86
N SER A 252 20.99 -3.39 4.48
CA SER A 252 22.39 -3.84 4.46
C SER A 252 22.59 -5.24 5.04
N LEU A 253 21.70 -5.69 5.94
CA LEU A 253 21.67 -7.07 6.44
C LEU A 253 21.36 -8.11 5.35
N ASN A 254 20.77 -7.68 4.23
CA ASN A 254 20.51 -8.49 3.03
C ASN A 254 21.57 -8.29 1.93
N GLY A 255 22.66 -7.58 2.22
CA GLY A 255 23.73 -7.31 1.25
C GLY A 255 23.57 -6.00 0.47
N TYR A 256 22.68 -5.10 0.89
CA TYR A 256 22.59 -3.77 0.30
C TYR A 256 23.91 -3.00 0.46
N ALA A 257 24.32 -2.28 -0.61
CA ALA A 257 25.63 -1.64 -0.68
C ALA A 257 25.82 -0.50 0.35
N LYS A 258 24.75 0.24 0.68
CA LYS A 258 24.81 1.28 1.70
C LYS A 258 24.55 0.69 3.07
N LYS A 259 25.26 1.20 4.08
CA LYS A 259 25.13 0.73 5.47
C LYS A 259 23.86 1.28 6.14
N THR A 260 22.71 0.72 5.79
CA THR A 260 21.39 1.14 6.28
C THR A 260 21.00 0.55 7.62
N ASN A 261 21.66 -0.53 8.08
CA ASN A 261 21.35 -1.17 9.37
C ASN A 261 22.60 -1.32 10.30
N PRO A 262 23.31 -0.23 10.60
CA PRO A 262 24.55 -0.28 11.39
C PRO A 262 24.36 -0.67 12.86
N GLU A 263 23.18 -0.46 13.46
CA GLU A 263 22.93 -0.82 14.85
C GLU A 263 22.47 -2.28 15.01
N LEU A 264 21.52 -2.73 14.18
CA LEU A 264 20.99 -4.10 14.24
C LEU A 264 22.04 -5.17 13.95
N GLU A 265 23.01 -4.87 13.09
CA GLU A 265 24.15 -5.77 12.82
C GLU A 265 24.89 -6.16 14.11
N LYS A 266 24.92 -5.29 15.12
CA LYS A 266 25.61 -5.52 16.40
C LYS A 266 24.79 -6.36 17.39
N LEU A 267 23.53 -6.67 17.09
CA LEU A 267 22.57 -7.21 18.05
C LEU A 267 22.30 -8.72 17.91
N ASN A 268 23.08 -9.46 17.11
CA ASN A 268 22.90 -10.90 16.87
C ASN A 268 21.45 -11.26 16.48
N VAL A 269 20.83 -10.43 15.62
CA VAL A 269 19.48 -10.66 15.10
C VAL A 269 19.47 -11.85 14.14
N ILE A 270 18.35 -12.56 14.06
CA ILE A 270 18.06 -13.53 13.02
C ILE A 270 17.43 -12.75 11.86
N ASN A 271 18.19 -12.55 10.79
CA ASN A 271 17.70 -11.94 9.56
C ASN A 271 17.17 -13.01 8.60
N PHE A 272 15.96 -12.80 8.07
CA PHE A 272 15.35 -13.63 7.04
C PHE A 272 15.37 -12.87 5.73
N SER A 273 16.18 -13.35 4.79
CA SER A 273 16.52 -12.59 3.59
C SER A 273 15.51 -12.70 2.45
N GLN A 274 14.60 -13.69 2.48
CA GLN A 274 13.62 -13.97 1.42
C GLN A 274 12.20 -13.99 2.00
N VAL A 275 11.58 -12.82 2.19
CA VAL A 275 10.23 -12.71 2.77
C VAL A 275 9.31 -11.90 1.88
N SER A 276 8.16 -12.46 1.53
CA SER A 276 7.13 -11.77 0.75
C SER A 276 5.98 -11.24 1.61
N SER A 277 5.46 -10.07 1.28
CA SER A 277 4.25 -9.51 1.90
C SER A 277 2.98 -10.18 1.34
N CYS A 278 1.87 -10.09 2.07
CA CYS A 278 0.56 -10.52 1.60
C CYS A 278 -0.05 -9.51 0.61
N GLY A 279 0.14 -8.22 0.86
CA GLY A 279 -0.31 -7.13 0.00
C GLY A 279 0.80 -6.15 -0.35
N THR A 280 0.46 -5.14 -1.12
CA THR A 280 1.34 -4.00 -1.47
C THR A 280 0.85 -2.70 -0.85
N ALA A 281 -0.06 -2.78 0.14
CA ALA A 281 -0.64 -1.65 0.85
C ALA A 281 -1.04 -2.09 2.26
N THR A 282 -0.87 -1.20 3.24
CA THR A 282 -1.19 -1.43 4.66
C THR A 282 -2.61 -1.96 4.87
N ALA A 283 -3.58 -1.40 4.13
CA ALA A 283 -5.00 -1.78 4.14
C ALA A 283 -5.29 -3.23 3.75
N VAL A 284 -4.33 -3.90 3.08
CA VAL A 284 -4.41 -5.30 2.66
C VAL A 284 -3.48 -6.16 3.52
N SER A 285 -2.21 -5.77 3.64
CA SER A 285 -1.18 -6.56 4.33
C SER A 285 -1.48 -6.74 5.81
N VAL A 286 -1.84 -5.66 6.51
CA VAL A 286 -2.06 -5.71 7.96
C VAL A 286 -3.21 -6.65 8.33
N PRO A 287 -4.44 -6.51 7.81
CA PRO A 287 -5.49 -7.47 8.13
C PRO A 287 -5.16 -8.90 7.67
N CYS A 288 -4.49 -9.06 6.53
CA CYS A 288 -4.12 -10.38 6.01
C CYS A 288 -3.19 -11.15 6.95
N MET A 289 -2.04 -10.58 7.31
CA MET A 289 -1.01 -11.29 8.08
C MET A 289 -1.46 -11.66 9.51
N PHE A 290 -2.46 -10.96 10.05
CA PHE A 290 -3.08 -11.26 11.34
C PHE A 290 -4.30 -12.20 11.25
N SER A 291 -4.81 -12.49 10.05
CA SER A 291 -6.07 -13.24 9.86
C SER A 291 -5.93 -14.76 10.01
N GLY A 292 -4.72 -15.30 9.80
CA GLY A 292 -4.49 -16.74 9.66
C GLY A 292 -4.91 -17.31 8.30
N MET A 293 -5.29 -16.47 7.34
CA MET A 293 -5.43 -16.85 5.93
C MET A 293 -4.08 -16.71 5.23
N THR A 294 -3.80 -17.59 4.27
CA THR A 294 -2.70 -17.36 3.32
C THR A 294 -3.06 -16.25 2.34
N ARG A 295 -2.05 -15.57 1.79
CA ARG A 295 -2.23 -14.53 0.75
C ARG A 295 -3.18 -14.97 -0.36
N GLU A 296 -3.00 -16.18 -0.87
CA GLU A 296 -3.78 -16.71 -2.00
C GLU A 296 -5.26 -16.92 -1.67
N ASN A 297 -5.56 -17.19 -0.40
CA ASN A 297 -6.92 -17.46 0.09
C ASN A 297 -7.47 -16.31 0.94
N TYR A 298 -6.82 -15.15 0.92
CA TYR A 298 -7.21 -14.03 1.76
C TYR A 298 -8.55 -13.44 1.29
N ASP A 299 -9.53 -13.48 2.19
CA ASP A 299 -10.83 -12.84 2.03
C ASP A 299 -10.93 -11.63 2.97
N ALA A 300 -10.80 -10.43 2.40
CA ALA A 300 -10.87 -9.18 3.12
C ALA A 300 -12.24 -8.90 3.78
N GLN A 301 -13.34 -9.51 3.30
CA GLN A 301 -14.63 -9.39 3.99
C GLN A 301 -14.61 -10.26 5.24
N LEU A 302 -14.28 -11.54 5.10
CA LEU A 302 -14.24 -12.46 6.24
C LEU A 302 -13.25 -11.99 7.32
N ALA A 303 -12.07 -11.53 6.94
CA ALA A 303 -11.05 -11.05 7.88
C ALA A 303 -11.53 -9.87 8.75
N LYS A 304 -12.42 -9.00 8.23
CA LYS A 304 -12.95 -7.85 8.99
C LYS A 304 -13.90 -8.26 10.13
N HIS A 305 -14.55 -9.42 10.02
CA HIS A 305 -15.51 -9.89 11.02
C HIS A 305 -15.16 -11.28 11.56
N ARG A 306 -13.89 -11.69 11.50
CA ARG A 306 -13.42 -12.94 12.11
C ARG A 306 -12.35 -12.64 13.16
N GLU A 307 -12.32 -13.46 14.19
CA GLU A 307 -11.20 -13.48 15.13
C GLU A 307 -9.89 -13.87 14.44
N GLY A 308 -8.78 -13.28 14.88
CA GLY A 308 -7.45 -13.46 14.32
C GLY A 308 -6.39 -13.65 15.40
N LEU A 309 -5.12 -13.49 15.02
CA LEU A 309 -3.96 -13.80 15.86
C LEU A 309 -4.05 -13.16 17.26
N LEU A 310 -4.41 -11.88 17.32
CA LEU A 310 -4.48 -11.15 18.58
C LEU A 310 -5.60 -11.66 19.50
N ASP A 311 -6.73 -12.08 18.94
CA ASP A 311 -7.82 -12.69 19.70
C ASP A 311 -7.42 -14.04 20.27
N LEU A 312 -6.75 -14.89 19.47
CA LEU A 312 -6.27 -16.20 19.92
C LEU A 312 -5.21 -16.08 21.01
N ALA A 313 -4.26 -15.15 20.86
CA ALA A 313 -3.26 -14.88 21.90
C ALA A 313 -3.93 -14.42 23.20
N GLN A 314 -4.89 -13.49 23.10
CA GLN A 314 -5.65 -13.01 24.26
C GLN A 314 -6.44 -14.13 24.92
N ARG A 315 -7.13 -14.98 24.14
CA ARG A 315 -7.86 -16.15 24.62
C ARG A 315 -6.96 -17.14 25.35
N ALA A 316 -5.76 -17.37 24.84
CA ALA A 316 -4.80 -18.28 25.45
C ALA A 316 -4.22 -17.77 26.78
N GLY A 317 -4.45 -16.51 27.15
CA GLY A 317 -4.02 -15.93 28.43
C GLY A 317 -2.98 -14.82 28.31
N TYR A 318 -2.63 -14.38 27.09
CA TYR A 318 -1.74 -13.23 26.91
C TYR A 318 -2.47 -11.90 27.16
N LYS A 319 -1.78 -10.98 27.83
CA LYS A 319 -2.15 -9.56 27.76
C LYS A 319 -1.69 -8.99 26.42
N VAL A 320 -2.65 -8.70 25.54
CA VAL A 320 -2.38 -8.20 24.19
C VAL A 320 -2.58 -6.69 24.12
N THR A 321 -1.57 -5.96 23.65
CA THR A 321 -1.60 -4.49 23.56
C THR A 321 -1.11 -4.02 22.20
N TRP A 322 -1.78 -3.03 21.62
CA TRP A 322 -1.38 -2.34 20.39
C TRP A 322 -0.99 -0.89 20.70
N ILE A 323 0.18 -0.46 20.23
CA ILE A 323 0.64 0.93 20.27
C ILE A 323 0.85 1.40 18.84
N ASP A 324 0.07 2.39 18.41
CA ASP A 324 0.01 2.82 17.02
C ASP A 324 0.69 4.17 16.82
N ASN A 325 1.54 4.27 15.79
CA ASN A 325 2.09 5.52 15.25
C ASN A 325 1.84 5.65 13.74
N ASN A 326 0.87 4.92 13.20
CA ASN A 326 0.51 4.95 11.78
C ASN A 326 -0.93 5.47 11.64
N SER A 327 -1.54 5.33 10.46
CA SER A 327 -2.94 5.67 10.22
C SER A 327 -3.93 4.64 10.81
N GLY A 328 -3.54 3.94 11.88
CA GLY A 328 -4.34 2.95 12.59
C GLY A 328 -4.13 1.49 12.17
N CYS A 329 -4.66 0.58 12.99
CA CYS A 329 -4.46 -0.87 12.89
C CYS A 329 -5.38 -1.60 11.89
N LYS A 330 -6.11 -0.86 11.06
CA LYS A 330 -7.01 -1.38 10.00
C LYS A 330 -8.02 -2.44 10.50
N GLY A 331 -8.50 -2.29 11.73
CA GLY A 331 -9.49 -3.16 12.39
C GLY A 331 -8.92 -4.36 13.14
N VAL A 332 -7.61 -4.63 13.02
CA VAL A 332 -6.96 -5.78 13.67
C VAL A 332 -6.93 -5.65 15.19
N CYS A 333 -6.81 -4.43 15.70
CA CYS A 333 -6.67 -4.13 17.12
C CYS A 333 -7.99 -3.75 17.81
N ASP A 334 -9.14 -3.87 17.14
CA ASP A 334 -10.44 -3.40 17.65
C ASP A 334 -10.91 -4.12 18.93
N ARG A 335 -10.36 -5.32 19.19
CA ARG A 335 -10.77 -6.22 20.29
C ARG A 335 -9.69 -6.46 21.34
N VAL A 336 -8.59 -5.71 21.28
CA VAL A 336 -7.49 -5.79 22.25
C VAL A 336 -7.19 -4.42 22.85
N GLU A 337 -6.32 -4.36 23.86
CA GLU A 337 -5.96 -3.08 24.47
C GLU A 337 -5.22 -2.19 23.46
N GLN A 338 -5.67 -0.96 23.31
CA GLN A 338 -4.98 0.08 22.56
C GLN A 338 -4.36 1.06 23.55
N PHE A 339 -3.02 1.11 23.58
CA PHE A 339 -2.31 1.98 24.51
C PHE A 339 -2.42 3.43 24.06
N LYS A 340 -3.00 4.27 24.91
CA LYS A 340 -3.07 5.71 24.67
C LYS A 340 -1.73 6.35 25.03
N ILE A 341 -1.00 6.84 24.03
CA ILE A 341 0.29 7.47 24.22
C ILE A 341 0.13 8.74 25.09
N PRO A 342 0.86 8.88 26.21
CA PRO A 342 0.78 10.05 27.08
C PRO A 342 1.13 11.37 26.36
N GLU A 343 0.43 12.46 26.71
CA GLU A 343 0.62 13.80 26.12
C GLU A 343 2.09 14.30 26.17
N PRO A 344 2.87 14.10 27.25
CA PRO A 344 4.28 14.53 27.26
C PRO A 344 5.14 13.84 26.20
N ILE A 345 4.82 12.57 25.88
CA ILE A 345 5.51 11.80 24.85
C ILE A 345 5.08 12.32 23.47
N GLN A 346 3.79 12.59 23.26
CA GLN A 346 3.30 13.20 22.01
C GLN A 346 3.96 14.55 21.75
N LYS A 347 4.01 15.45 22.74
CA LYS A 347 4.65 16.78 22.62
C LYS A 347 6.13 16.72 22.23
N LYS A 348 6.82 15.65 22.60
CA LYS A 348 8.24 15.46 22.29
C LYS A 348 8.46 15.02 20.84
N TRP A 349 7.58 14.19 20.30
CA TRP A 349 7.83 13.47 19.04
C TRP A 349 6.93 13.88 17.89
N CYS A 350 5.80 14.53 18.18
CA CYS A 350 4.84 14.96 17.17
C CYS A 350 5.05 16.42 16.78
N SER A 351 5.01 16.70 15.49
CA SER A 351 4.97 18.06 14.96
C SER A 351 3.56 18.66 15.08
N ALA A 352 3.46 19.98 14.88
CA ALA A 352 2.20 20.71 15.01
C ALA A 352 1.12 20.29 14.00
N ASP A 353 1.51 19.64 12.91
CA ASP A 353 0.62 19.05 11.90
C ASP A 353 0.08 17.66 12.32
N GLY A 354 0.59 17.07 13.39
CA GLY A 354 0.09 15.83 14.00
C GLY A 354 0.84 14.56 13.60
N GLU A 355 1.85 14.65 12.73
CA GLU A 355 2.75 13.53 12.42
C GLU A 355 3.79 13.36 13.52
N CYS A 356 4.16 12.11 13.84
CA CYS A 356 5.13 11.84 14.89
C CYS A 356 6.27 10.95 14.39
N ALA A 357 7.49 11.26 14.82
CA ALA A 357 8.64 10.39 14.57
C ALA A 357 8.52 9.10 15.39
N ASP A 358 8.95 7.97 14.83
CA ASP A 358 8.86 6.64 15.47
C ASP A 358 9.61 6.50 16.81
N GLY A 359 10.44 7.49 17.19
CA GLY A 359 10.94 7.62 18.57
C GLY A 359 9.82 7.63 19.62
N ILE A 360 8.61 8.04 19.24
CA ILE A 360 7.41 7.96 20.06
C ILE A 360 7.09 6.53 20.51
N LEU A 361 7.32 5.53 19.67
CA LEU A 361 7.05 4.12 20.00
C LEU A 361 8.04 3.60 21.04
N VAL A 362 9.30 4.04 21.00
CA VAL A 362 10.32 3.67 22.00
C VAL A 362 9.93 4.20 23.38
N ASP A 363 9.60 5.49 23.46
CA ASP A 363 9.23 6.10 24.74
C ASP A 363 7.87 5.59 25.25
N SER A 364 6.92 5.33 24.35
CA SER A 364 5.63 4.72 24.70
C SER A 364 5.81 3.30 25.21
N PHE A 365 6.68 2.51 24.57
CA PHE A 365 7.00 1.16 25.02
C PHE A 365 7.66 1.17 26.40
N LYS A 366 8.60 2.08 26.65
CA LYS A 366 9.20 2.26 27.99
C LYS A 366 8.15 2.62 29.04
N ALA A 367 7.24 3.56 28.72
CA ALA A 367 6.16 3.95 29.63
C ALA A 367 5.21 2.79 29.92
N TYR A 368 4.86 2.00 28.90
CA TYR A 368 4.04 0.81 29.06
C TYR A 368 4.73 -0.23 29.95
N ILE A 369 6.00 -0.57 29.68
CA ILE A 369 6.76 -1.53 30.50
C ILE A 369 6.86 -1.07 31.96
N ALA A 370 7.11 0.22 32.19
CA ALA A 370 7.18 0.78 33.54
C ALA A 370 5.84 0.75 34.30
N SER A 371 4.71 0.65 33.59
CA SER A 371 3.38 0.52 34.21
C SER A 371 3.05 -0.89 34.69
N ILE A 372 3.85 -1.89 34.29
CA ILE A 372 3.65 -3.28 34.69
C ILE A 372 4.14 -3.46 36.13
N ALA A 373 3.25 -3.96 37.00
CA ALA A 373 3.62 -4.26 38.39
C ALA A 373 4.72 -5.34 38.44
N SER A 374 5.65 -5.25 39.39
CA SER A 374 6.81 -6.14 39.47
C SER A 374 6.46 -7.61 39.78
N ASP A 375 5.31 -7.82 40.40
CA ASP A 375 4.73 -9.13 40.73
C ASP A 375 3.81 -9.68 39.64
N ASP A 376 3.47 -8.90 38.61
CA ASP A 376 2.66 -9.35 37.48
C ASP A 376 3.43 -10.37 36.63
N LYS A 377 2.89 -11.59 36.56
CA LYS A 377 3.44 -12.72 35.78
C LYS A 377 2.61 -13.03 34.53
N THR A 378 1.72 -12.15 34.12
CA THR A 378 0.92 -12.33 32.90
C THR A 378 1.83 -12.26 31.68
N PRO A 379 1.83 -13.26 30.78
CA PRO A 379 2.60 -13.19 29.55
C PRO A 379 2.00 -12.13 28.61
N ARG A 380 2.83 -11.49 27.77
CA ARG A 380 2.44 -10.29 27.01
C ARG A 380 2.82 -10.39 25.54
N LEU A 381 1.89 -9.95 24.69
CA LEU A 381 2.12 -9.70 23.27
C LEU A 381 1.84 -8.23 23.01
N ILE A 382 2.88 -7.50 22.61
CA ILE A 382 2.81 -6.05 22.39
C ILE A 382 3.09 -5.79 20.92
N VAL A 383 2.13 -5.20 20.21
CA VAL A 383 2.29 -4.77 18.84
C VAL A 383 2.65 -3.30 18.79
N LEU A 384 3.72 -2.95 18.07
CA LEU A 384 4.14 -1.59 17.81
C LEU A 384 4.02 -1.33 16.31
N HIS A 385 3.18 -0.39 15.90
CA HIS A 385 2.92 -0.10 14.48
C HIS A 385 3.60 1.19 14.06
N GLN A 386 4.60 1.07 13.19
CA GLN A 386 5.48 2.16 12.78
C GLN A 386 4.87 3.04 11.68
N MET A 387 5.30 4.30 11.63
CA MET A 387 5.23 5.12 10.42
C MET A 387 6.34 4.72 9.42
N GLY A 388 7.47 4.20 9.93
CA GLY A 388 8.50 3.54 9.12
C GLY A 388 9.00 4.40 7.97
N SER A 389 8.95 3.85 6.76
CA SER A 389 9.44 4.47 5.53
C SER A 389 8.33 5.12 4.69
N HIS A 390 7.16 5.41 5.28
CA HIS A 390 5.99 5.88 4.55
C HIS A 390 6.26 7.16 3.72
N GLY A 391 6.02 7.07 2.42
CA GLY A 391 6.13 8.17 1.45
C GLY A 391 4.87 9.04 1.33
N PRO A 392 4.85 10.02 0.41
CA PRO A 392 5.98 10.52 -0.37
C PRO A 392 6.97 11.38 0.43
N ALA A 393 6.63 11.82 1.64
CA ALA A 393 7.46 12.71 2.44
C ALA A 393 8.57 11.97 3.23
N TYR A 394 9.37 11.13 2.56
CA TYR A 394 10.42 10.30 3.18
C TYR A 394 11.40 11.09 4.05
N TYR A 395 11.67 12.35 3.70
CA TYR A 395 12.57 13.22 4.45
C TYR A 395 12.09 13.51 5.89
N LYS A 396 10.79 13.40 6.16
CA LYS A 396 10.22 13.52 7.51
C LYS A 396 10.37 12.24 8.35
N ARG A 397 10.72 11.12 7.72
CA ARG A 397 10.79 9.78 8.36
C ARG A 397 12.16 9.50 9.01
N SER A 398 13.05 10.49 9.05
CA SER A 398 14.37 10.37 9.67
C SER A 398 14.73 11.66 10.41
N GLN A 399 15.59 11.55 11.43
CA GLN A 399 16.10 12.71 12.17
C GLN A 399 17.53 13.06 11.72
N VAL A 400 17.98 14.30 11.97
CA VAL A 400 19.26 14.83 11.48
C VAL A 400 20.48 13.92 11.78
N GLY A 401 20.50 13.24 12.93
CA GLY A 401 21.58 12.29 13.30
C GLY A 401 21.55 10.94 12.57
N PHE A 402 20.46 10.64 11.87
CA PHE A 402 20.21 9.38 11.16
C PHE A 402 20.03 9.61 9.65
N GLN A 403 20.65 10.67 9.13
CA GLN A 403 20.63 11.04 7.71
C GLN A 403 22.04 11.01 7.06
N PRO A 404 22.74 9.86 7.08
CA PRO A 404 24.11 9.79 6.56
C PRO A 404 24.19 9.96 5.04
N PHE A 405 23.11 9.69 4.28
CA PHE A 405 23.14 9.74 2.83
C PHE A 405 22.63 11.09 2.31
N LYS A 406 23.45 11.76 1.50
CA LYS A 406 23.19 13.08 0.91
C LYS A 406 23.62 13.05 -0.57
N PRO A 407 23.01 13.88 -1.45
CA PRO A 407 21.92 14.82 -1.17
C PRO A 407 20.57 14.10 -0.93
N MET A 408 19.63 14.76 -0.26
CA MET A 408 18.27 14.24 0.01
C MET A 408 17.22 14.90 -0.88
N CYS A 409 16.10 14.20 -1.08
CA CYS A 409 14.84 14.75 -1.59
C CYS A 409 14.01 15.27 -0.42
N GLU A 410 14.04 16.58 -0.17
CA GLU A 410 13.36 17.26 0.94
C GLU A 410 12.01 17.87 0.50
N THR A 411 11.22 17.08 -0.24
CA THR A 411 9.91 17.46 -0.75
C THR A 411 9.04 16.23 -0.92
N ASN A 412 7.73 16.40 -0.87
CA ASN A 412 6.76 15.36 -1.24
C ASN A 412 6.49 15.29 -2.75
N ALA A 413 6.94 16.28 -3.54
CA ALA A 413 6.94 16.23 -5.00
C ALA A 413 8.12 15.39 -5.51
N ILE A 414 8.17 14.11 -5.11
CA ILE A 414 9.30 13.20 -5.28
C ILE A 414 9.73 12.97 -6.72
N GLN A 415 8.86 13.23 -7.70
CA GLN A 415 9.17 13.15 -9.13
C GLN A 415 10.14 14.24 -9.59
N GLY A 416 10.19 15.37 -8.87
CA GLY A 416 11.11 16.48 -9.16
C GLY A 416 12.53 16.23 -8.64
N CYS A 417 12.73 15.21 -7.81
CA CYS A 417 14.03 14.84 -7.27
C CYS A 417 14.79 13.92 -8.22
N SER A 418 16.13 13.96 -8.15
CA SER A 418 16.93 12.92 -8.80
C SER A 418 16.66 11.56 -8.14
N SER A 419 16.87 10.46 -8.88
CA SER A 419 16.73 9.11 -8.33
C SER A 419 17.65 8.90 -7.12
N GLU A 420 18.85 9.48 -7.13
CA GLU A 420 19.78 9.44 -6.00
C GLU A 420 19.25 10.18 -4.77
N GLN A 421 18.72 11.39 -4.94
CA GLN A 421 18.14 12.18 -3.84
C GLN A 421 16.99 11.44 -3.17
N LEU A 422 16.09 10.87 -3.98
CA LEU A 422 14.95 10.11 -3.50
C LEU A 422 15.39 8.84 -2.75
N LYS A 423 16.30 8.06 -3.35
CA LYS A 423 16.85 6.87 -2.71
C LYS A 423 17.59 7.21 -1.42
N ASN A 424 18.38 8.29 -1.37
CA ASN A 424 19.04 8.73 -0.15
C ASN A 424 18.04 9.10 0.96
N SER A 425 16.97 9.84 0.64
CA SER A 425 15.90 10.12 1.62
C SER A 425 15.23 8.85 2.13
N TYR A 426 14.94 7.90 1.24
CA TYR A 426 14.36 6.60 1.60
C TYR A 426 15.33 5.79 2.47
N ASP A 427 16.59 5.63 2.07
CA ASP A 427 17.61 4.88 2.81
C ASP A 427 17.85 5.48 4.21
N ASN A 428 17.78 6.80 4.36
CA ASN A 428 17.86 7.46 5.67
C ASN A 428 16.66 7.12 6.57
N SER A 429 15.47 6.88 6.02
CA SER A 429 14.33 6.36 6.80
C SER A 429 14.59 4.92 7.29
N ILE A 430 15.32 4.11 6.51
CA ILE A 430 15.74 2.77 6.91
C ILE A 430 16.79 2.83 8.03
N VAL A 431 17.72 3.78 7.97
CA VAL A 431 18.69 4.04 9.06
C VAL A 431 17.97 4.45 10.34
N TYR A 432 16.93 5.27 10.24
CA TYR A 432 16.14 5.62 11.42
C TYR A 432 15.34 4.42 11.94
N THR A 433 14.75 3.61 11.05
CA THR A 433 14.11 2.35 11.44
C THR A 433 15.08 1.43 12.18
N ASP A 434 16.30 1.22 11.66
CA ASP A 434 17.37 0.47 12.34
C ASP A 434 17.61 0.95 13.77
N HIS A 435 17.73 2.26 13.96
CA HIS A 435 17.87 2.87 15.29
C HIS A 435 16.67 2.56 16.20
N ILE A 436 15.44 2.73 15.72
CA ILE A 436 14.23 2.47 16.51
C ILE A 436 14.16 1.01 16.95
N LEU A 437 14.37 0.06 16.02
CA LEU A 437 14.34 -1.36 16.35
C LEU A 437 15.45 -1.74 17.34
N SER A 438 16.64 -1.17 17.19
CA SER A 438 17.77 -1.33 18.13
C SER A 438 17.42 -0.82 19.54
N GLN A 439 16.80 0.36 19.65
CA GLN A 439 16.35 0.90 20.94
C GLN A 439 15.29 0.01 21.61
N LEU A 440 14.32 -0.52 20.85
CA LEU A 440 13.29 -1.42 21.36
C LEU A 440 13.91 -2.72 21.90
N ILE A 441 14.84 -3.32 21.17
CA ILE A 441 15.62 -4.47 21.65
C ILE A 441 16.41 -4.11 22.92
N GLY A 442 16.96 -2.89 22.99
CA GLY A 442 17.62 -2.38 24.19
C GLY A 442 16.72 -2.37 25.43
N VAL A 443 15.46 -1.94 25.28
CA VAL A 443 14.46 -1.97 26.36
C VAL A 443 14.15 -3.42 26.77
N LEU A 444 13.98 -4.32 25.81
CA LEU A 444 13.73 -5.74 26.09
C LEU A 444 14.89 -6.39 26.86
N LYS A 445 16.14 -6.12 26.48
CA LYS A 445 17.33 -6.63 27.17
C LYS A 445 17.40 -6.25 28.65
N GLN A 446 16.85 -5.09 29.01
CA GLN A 446 16.85 -4.61 30.39
C GLN A 446 15.79 -5.31 31.25
N ASN A 447 14.82 -6.00 30.64
CA ASN A 447 13.71 -6.61 31.37
C ASN A 447 14.01 -8.08 31.74
N GLN A 448 14.54 -8.27 32.94
CA GLN A 448 14.95 -9.58 33.46
C GLN A 448 13.79 -10.41 34.05
N ASN A 449 12.59 -9.84 34.16
CA ASN A 449 11.41 -10.51 34.71
C ASN A 449 10.67 -11.38 33.68
N PHE A 450 11.06 -11.31 32.41
CA PHE A 450 10.40 -12.00 31.31
C PHE A 450 11.40 -12.75 30.42
N GLU A 451 10.92 -13.79 29.74
CA GLU A 451 11.51 -14.29 28.50
C GLU A 451 11.16 -13.30 27.39
N THR A 452 12.07 -12.39 27.04
CA THR A 452 11.76 -11.38 26.02
C THR A 452 12.10 -11.85 24.61
N GLY A 453 11.18 -11.64 23.68
CA GLY A 453 11.33 -11.85 22.25
C GLY A 453 10.91 -10.62 21.45
N PHE A 454 11.41 -10.52 20.23
CA PHE A 454 11.18 -9.43 19.30
C PHE A 454 11.05 -9.99 17.89
N TRP A 455 10.05 -9.53 17.14
CA TRP A 455 9.86 -9.83 15.73
C TRP A 455 9.48 -8.55 15.00
N TYR A 456 10.28 -8.16 14.02
CA TYR A 456 9.96 -7.09 13.07
C TYR A 456 9.68 -7.67 11.68
N LEU A 457 8.65 -7.16 11.01
CA LEU A 457 8.43 -7.34 9.58
C LEU A 457 7.74 -6.12 8.99
N SER A 458 8.12 -5.71 7.79
CA SER A 458 7.38 -4.66 7.07
C SER A 458 6.08 -5.20 6.52
N ASP A 459 5.05 -4.36 6.46
CA ASP A 459 3.75 -4.67 5.88
C ASP A 459 3.82 -4.83 4.35
N HIS A 460 4.59 -3.99 3.67
CA HIS A 460 4.99 -4.07 2.26
C HIS A 460 6.28 -3.26 2.03
N GLY A 461 6.77 -3.27 0.79
CA GLY A 461 7.91 -2.45 0.33
C GLY A 461 7.48 -1.18 -0.42
N GLU A 462 8.37 -0.58 -1.20
CA GLU A 462 8.18 0.73 -1.85
C GLU A 462 8.91 0.85 -3.20
N SER A 463 8.24 1.43 -4.20
CA SER A 463 8.89 1.88 -5.43
C SER A 463 9.42 3.32 -5.30
N THR A 464 10.66 3.52 -5.69
CA THR A 464 11.42 4.79 -5.56
C THR A 464 11.84 5.36 -6.93
N GLY A 465 11.01 5.13 -7.96
CA GLY A 465 11.20 5.61 -9.33
C GLY A 465 11.64 4.53 -10.32
N GLU A 466 11.85 3.29 -9.89
CA GLU A 466 12.15 2.18 -10.79
C GLU A 466 11.05 2.03 -11.86
N HIS A 467 11.43 2.02 -13.14
CA HIS A 467 10.50 1.97 -14.28
C HIS A 467 9.45 3.11 -14.30
N GLY A 468 9.68 4.21 -13.58
CA GLY A 468 8.73 5.31 -13.43
C GLY A 468 7.60 5.04 -12.43
N LEU A 469 7.72 3.98 -11.63
CA LEU A 469 6.81 3.68 -10.53
C LEU A 469 7.31 4.33 -9.24
N TYR A 470 6.39 4.99 -8.53
CA TYR A 470 6.64 5.56 -7.22
C TYR A 470 5.57 5.05 -6.26
N LEU A 471 5.87 5.11 -4.96
CA LEU A 471 4.97 4.64 -3.90
C LEU A 471 4.67 3.14 -4.05
N HIS A 472 3.51 2.74 -3.52
CA HIS A 472 3.08 1.36 -3.41
C HIS A 472 1.59 1.20 -3.79
N GLY A 473 1.05 0.01 -3.53
CA GLY A 473 -0.31 -0.39 -3.86
C GLY A 473 -0.49 -0.81 -5.33
N SER A 474 0.59 -1.21 -5.99
CA SER A 474 0.49 -1.88 -7.30
C SER A 474 -0.31 -3.18 -7.15
N PRO A 475 -1.12 -3.58 -8.14
CA PRO A 475 -1.79 -4.89 -8.09
C PRO A 475 -0.76 -6.00 -7.90
N TYR A 476 -0.95 -6.84 -6.88
CA TYR A 476 0.09 -7.78 -6.42
C TYR A 476 0.68 -8.65 -7.55
N ALA A 477 -0.16 -9.12 -8.49
CA ALA A 477 0.24 -9.99 -9.60
C ALA A 477 1.31 -9.39 -10.54
N ILE A 478 1.45 -8.06 -10.54
CA ILE A 478 2.42 -7.33 -11.37
C ILE A 478 3.30 -6.39 -10.53
N ALA A 479 3.17 -6.47 -9.21
CA ALA A 479 3.92 -5.60 -8.33
C ALA A 479 5.40 -5.94 -8.43
N PRO A 480 6.28 -4.93 -8.55
CA PRO A 480 7.72 -5.19 -8.60
C PRO A 480 8.19 -5.73 -7.24
N SER A 481 9.32 -6.44 -7.22
CA SER A 481 9.87 -7.00 -5.98
C SER A 481 10.11 -5.94 -4.91
N GLN A 482 10.38 -4.69 -5.31
CA GLN A 482 10.51 -3.57 -4.40
C GLN A 482 9.27 -3.33 -3.53
N GLN A 483 8.06 -3.71 -3.97
CA GLN A 483 6.82 -3.58 -3.19
C GLN A 483 6.42 -4.85 -2.43
N THR A 484 6.91 -6.02 -2.84
CA THR A 484 6.50 -7.33 -2.28
C THR A 484 7.56 -8.01 -1.42
N HIS A 485 8.85 -7.74 -1.65
CA HIS A 485 9.97 -8.31 -0.89
C HIS A 485 10.30 -7.42 0.31
N VAL A 486 9.96 -7.90 1.51
CA VAL A 486 10.01 -7.13 2.76
C VAL A 486 11.09 -7.63 3.72
N PRO A 487 11.67 -6.76 4.54
CA PRO A 487 12.59 -7.17 5.60
C PRO A 487 11.84 -7.89 6.72
N MET A 488 12.46 -8.93 7.28
CA MET A 488 11.96 -9.60 8.48
C MET A 488 13.13 -10.00 9.39
N LEU A 489 13.01 -9.63 10.66
CA LEU A 489 14.04 -9.83 11.68
C LEU A 489 13.42 -10.39 12.95
N MET A 490 14.14 -11.28 13.62
CA MET A 490 13.81 -11.70 14.98
C MET A 490 15.00 -11.51 15.93
N TRP A 491 14.69 -11.23 17.18
CA TRP A 491 15.67 -11.20 18.26
C TRP A 491 15.09 -11.84 19.52
N PHE A 492 15.94 -12.52 20.29
CA PHE A 492 15.54 -13.21 21.51
C PHE A 492 16.57 -12.95 22.62
N SER A 493 16.09 -12.79 23.85
CA SER A 493 16.94 -12.72 25.03
C SER A 493 17.71 -14.01 25.26
N GLU A 494 18.82 -13.93 26.00
CA GLU A 494 19.57 -15.11 26.40
C GLU A 494 18.73 -16.09 27.24
N THR A 495 17.78 -15.58 28.03
CA THR A 495 16.82 -16.40 28.79
C THR A 495 15.92 -17.20 27.84
N TRP A 496 15.28 -16.54 26.86
CA TRP A 496 14.47 -17.22 25.84
C TRP A 496 15.28 -18.29 25.10
N LYS A 497 16.51 -17.98 24.66
CA LYS A 497 17.36 -18.93 23.93
C LYS A 497 17.68 -20.18 24.75
N LYS A 498 17.97 -20.01 26.04
CA LYS A 498 18.28 -21.12 26.96
C LYS A 498 17.07 -22.01 27.23
N GLN A 499 15.88 -21.42 27.39
CA GLN A 499 14.65 -22.16 27.67
C GLN A 499 14.02 -22.78 26.43
N ASN A 500 14.29 -22.23 25.24
CA ASN A 500 13.68 -22.64 23.97
C ASN A 500 14.72 -22.95 22.87
N PRO A 501 15.74 -23.81 23.13
CA PRO A 501 16.85 -24.02 22.20
C PRO A 501 16.40 -24.63 20.87
N GLN A 502 15.36 -25.48 20.87
CA GLN A 502 14.80 -26.08 19.65
C GLN A 502 14.22 -25.01 18.71
N GLN A 503 13.54 -23.99 19.26
CA GLN A 503 13.04 -22.87 18.47
C GLN A 503 14.20 -22.14 17.80
N MET A 504 15.29 -21.88 18.54
CA MET A 504 16.45 -21.17 18.02
C MET A 504 17.17 -21.93 16.92
N THR A 505 17.37 -23.24 17.11
CA THR A 505 17.95 -24.11 16.08
C THR A 505 17.10 -24.10 14.82
N CYS A 506 15.78 -24.17 14.98
CA CYS A 506 14.86 -24.23 13.86
C CYS A 506 14.85 -22.91 13.05
N LEU A 507 14.65 -21.77 13.72
CA LEU A 507 14.67 -20.46 13.06
C LEU A 507 16.01 -20.18 12.36
N ALA A 508 17.13 -20.64 12.93
CA ALA A 508 18.45 -20.48 12.31
C ALA A 508 18.61 -21.21 10.97
N GLN A 509 17.87 -22.31 10.75
CA GLN A 509 17.89 -23.07 9.48
C GLN A 509 17.10 -22.37 8.36
N GLN A 510 16.29 -21.35 8.69
CA GLN A 510 15.34 -20.72 7.76
C GLN A 510 15.76 -19.33 7.25
N LYS A 511 16.92 -18.82 7.65
CA LYS A 511 17.39 -17.46 7.30
C LYS A 511 17.41 -17.15 5.79
N SER A 512 17.55 -18.17 4.96
CA SER A 512 17.59 -18.06 3.49
C SER A 512 16.46 -18.80 2.78
N GLN A 513 15.49 -19.32 3.53
CA GLN A 513 14.31 -19.98 2.93
C GLN A 513 13.31 -18.93 2.47
N GLU A 514 12.53 -19.27 1.45
CA GLU A 514 11.41 -18.45 1.00
C GLU A 514 10.31 -18.49 2.06
N LEU A 515 10.05 -17.34 2.67
CA LEU A 515 9.03 -17.12 3.67
C LEU A 515 8.07 -16.03 3.20
N SER A 516 7.01 -15.84 3.96
CA SER A 516 6.01 -14.80 3.69
C SER A 516 5.31 -14.37 4.96
N GLN A 517 4.51 -13.32 4.88
CA GLN A 517 3.59 -12.93 5.94
C GLN A 517 2.57 -14.03 6.33
N ASP A 518 2.37 -15.06 5.50
CA ASP A 518 1.53 -16.22 5.84
C ASP A 518 2.12 -17.01 7.04
N HIS A 519 3.42 -16.86 7.28
CA HIS A 519 4.11 -17.52 8.38
C HIS A 519 3.91 -16.80 9.71
N LEU A 520 3.46 -15.54 9.71
CA LEU A 520 3.33 -14.74 10.93
C LEU A 520 2.34 -15.40 11.91
N PHE A 521 1.12 -15.69 11.44
CA PHE A 521 0.06 -16.21 12.28
C PHE A 521 0.43 -17.51 13.01
N PRO A 522 0.78 -18.61 12.29
CA PRO A 522 1.06 -19.88 12.96
C PRO A 522 2.34 -19.86 13.78
N SER A 523 3.39 -19.19 13.29
CA SER A 523 4.70 -19.19 13.94
C SER A 523 4.72 -18.32 15.19
N LEU A 524 4.02 -17.19 15.20
CA LEU A 524 3.95 -16.32 16.37
C LEU A 524 3.18 -17.04 17.50
N LEU A 525 2.03 -17.64 17.21
CA LEU A 525 1.30 -18.45 18.22
C LEU A 525 2.17 -19.59 18.77
N SER A 526 2.94 -20.26 17.91
CA SER A 526 3.84 -21.34 18.33
C SER A 526 5.05 -20.85 19.15
N LEU A 527 5.62 -19.69 18.82
CA LEU A 527 6.65 -19.04 19.64
C LEU A 527 6.12 -18.73 21.04
N LEU A 528 4.86 -18.32 21.12
CA LEU A 528 4.13 -18.05 22.35
C LEU A 528 3.67 -19.34 23.09
N GLU A 529 3.99 -20.53 22.61
CA GLU A 529 3.50 -21.80 23.19
C GLU A 529 1.97 -21.90 23.27
N VAL A 530 1.26 -21.19 22.38
CA VAL A 530 -0.18 -21.33 22.20
C VAL A 530 -0.46 -22.54 21.30
N LYS A 531 -1.38 -23.40 21.73
CA LYS A 531 -1.88 -24.52 20.92
C LYS A 531 -3.30 -24.23 20.46
N SER A 532 -3.56 -24.48 19.19
CA SER A 532 -4.90 -24.51 18.60
C SER A 532 -4.88 -25.35 17.32
N GLU A 533 -6.00 -25.99 17.00
CA GLU A 533 -6.23 -26.74 15.76
C GLU A 533 -6.14 -25.87 14.51
N VAL A 534 -6.29 -24.55 14.64
CA VAL A 534 -6.23 -23.62 13.49
C VAL A 534 -4.82 -23.17 13.13
N ILE A 535 -3.80 -23.61 13.87
CA ILE A 535 -2.39 -23.35 13.55
C ILE A 535 -1.99 -24.25 12.37
N ASP A 536 -1.80 -23.64 11.20
CA ASP A 536 -1.32 -24.35 10.01
C ASP A 536 0.14 -24.75 10.14
N SER A 537 0.41 -26.06 10.25
CA SER A 537 1.76 -26.61 10.37
C SER A 537 2.65 -26.26 9.17
N LYS A 538 2.09 -26.13 7.97
CA LYS A 538 2.86 -25.89 6.73
C LYS A 538 3.53 -24.53 6.74
N ASN A 539 2.85 -23.51 7.24
CA ASN A 539 3.36 -22.15 7.36
C ASN A 539 3.96 -21.87 8.75
N ASN A 540 3.96 -22.84 9.66
CA ASN A 540 4.59 -22.71 10.97
C ASN A 540 6.10 -22.90 10.87
N MET A 541 6.86 -21.80 10.96
CA MET A 541 8.32 -21.81 10.94
C MET A 541 8.91 -22.73 12.01
N LEU A 542 8.23 -23.02 13.12
CA LEU A 542 8.77 -23.92 14.15
C LEU A 542 8.59 -25.42 13.84
N GLU A 543 7.87 -25.76 12.77
CA GLU A 543 7.62 -27.15 12.34
C GLU A 543 8.27 -27.49 10.99
N GLN A 544 8.86 -26.50 10.30
CA GLN A 544 9.52 -26.69 8.99
C GLN A 544 10.99 -27.11 9.08
N CYS A 545 11.48 -27.46 10.27
CA CYS A 545 12.87 -27.84 10.46
C CYS A 545 13.02 -29.35 10.48
N THR A 546 14.06 -29.86 9.80
CA THR A 546 14.40 -31.27 9.90
C THR A 546 14.71 -31.60 11.35
N SER A 547 13.89 -32.45 11.98
CA SER A 547 14.26 -33.07 13.24
C SER A 547 15.60 -33.74 12.99
N THR A 548 16.65 -33.37 13.72
CA THR A 548 17.79 -34.24 13.92
C THR A 548 17.24 -35.46 14.65
N LYS A 549 16.70 -36.42 13.90
CA LYS A 549 16.62 -37.80 14.36
C LYS A 549 18.05 -38.17 14.66
N ALA A 550 18.39 -38.19 15.94
CA ALA A 550 19.55 -38.93 16.40
C ALA A 550 19.43 -40.31 15.75
N ARG A 551 20.31 -40.60 14.79
CA ARG A 551 20.57 -41.99 14.40
C ARG A 551 21.07 -42.65 15.67
N ALA A 552 20.18 -43.40 16.32
CA ALA A 552 20.54 -44.39 17.31
C ALA A 552 21.37 -45.49 16.65
#